data_AF-A0A936WM77-F1
#
_entry.id   AF-A0A936WM77-F1
#
_cell.length_a   1.000
_cell.length_b   1.000
_cell.length_c   1.000
_cell.angle_alpha   90.00
_cell.angle_beta   90.00
_cell.angle_gamma   90.00
#
_symmetry.space_group_name_H-M   'P 1'
#
loop_
_entity.id
_entity.type
_entity.pdbx_description
1 polymer ?
#
loop_
_entity_poly.entity_id
_entity_poly.type
_entity_poly.pdbx_seq_one_letter_code
_entity_poly.pdbx_strand_id
1 'polypeptide(L)'
;MKNVPVVGKSIDSNEYERLINDLRTIWETGKTRAKRAIVKEALRAYWEMGGRIEQEQLTENAGYARSVMQRLAKDIKTDMTTLYRCVQFHETYKTVPETEVLAWAHYRVLLTIKDPKEREYYTVQAEKNDWTRDQLLRAVQGDRYGEGKKGKKAKQLPRPIGATYVFKAIVLDVVDGDTLVLDVDCGFEIKRRNGSAWRESTARRSPRRKAAKPPNTSAPNCPASPS
;
A
#
# COMPACT_ATOMS: atom_id res chain seq x y z
N MET A 1 48.51 -64.26 -4.82
CA MET A 1 47.75 -63.00 -4.87
C MET A 1 48.51 -62.05 -5.77
N LYS A 2 47.96 -61.66 -6.94
CA LYS A 2 48.65 -60.79 -7.89
C LYS A 2 48.42 -59.33 -7.48
N ASN A 3 49.48 -58.64 -7.06
CA ASN A 3 49.46 -57.20 -6.84
C ASN A 3 49.26 -56.50 -8.18
N VAL A 4 48.12 -55.83 -8.36
CA VAL A 4 47.88 -54.95 -9.51
C VAL A 4 48.58 -53.63 -9.21
N PRO A 5 49.52 -53.17 -10.07
CA PRO A 5 50.16 -51.89 -9.86
C PRO A 5 49.12 -50.78 -10.06
N VAL A 6 48.78 -50.09 -8.99
CA VAL A 6 47.98 -48.87 -9.06
C VAL A 6 48.90 -47.79 -9.63
N VAL A 7 48.94 -47.68 -10.96
CA VAL A 7 49.64 -46.61 -11.64
C VAL A 7 48.86 -45.33 -11.37
N GLY A 8 49.26 -44.59 -10.33
CA GLY A 8 48.71 -43.28 -10.03
C GLY A 8 49.05 -42.32 -11.17
N LYS A 9 48.05 -41.88 -11.93
CA LYS A 9 48.22 -40.80 -12.91
C LYS A 9 48.63 -39.53 -12.15
N SER A 10 49.79 -38.97 -12.46
CA SER A 10 50.21 -37.66 -11.94
C SER A 10 49.37 -36.58 -12.59
N ILE A 11 48.63 -35.82 -11.79
CA ILE A 11 47.78 -34.71 -12.26
C ILE A 11 48.66 -33.47 -12.40
N ASP A 12 48.64 -32.81 -13.57
CA ASP A 12 49.27 -31.49 -13.77
C ASP A 12 48.52 -30.41 -12.98
N SER A 13 49.19 -29.30 -12.65
CA SER A 13 48.59 -28.12 -12.01
C SER A 13 47.33 -27.64 -12.72
N ASN A 14 47.28 -27.62 -14.06
CA ASN A 14 46.08 -27.19 -14.78
C ASN A 14 44.93 -28.21 -14.69
N GLU A 15 45.24 -29.51 -14.73
CA GLU A 15 44.24 -30.56 -14.53
C GLU A 15 43.68 -30.52 -13.10
N TYR A 16 44.51 -30.22 -12.10
CA TYR A 16 44.11 -30.06 -10.72
C TYR A 16 43.19 -28.85 -10.50
N GLU A 17 43.51 -27.70 -11.10
CA GLU A 17 42.66 -26.51 -11.04
C GLU A 17 41.30 -26.74 -11.71
N ARG A 18 41.26 -27.45 -12.85
CA ARG A 18 39.99 -27.87 -13.48
C ARG A 18 39.19 -28.76 -12.56
N LEU A 19 39.82 -29.76 -11.96
CA LEU A 19 39.17 -30.67 -11.00
C LEU A 19 38.57 -29.90 -9.81
N ILE A 20 39.29 -28.94 -9.23
CA ILE A 20 38.77 -28.11 -8.13
C ILE A 20 37.54 -27.32 -8.58
N ASN A 21 37.57 -26.71 -9.76
CA ASN A 21 36.44 -25.93 -10.27
C ASN A 21 35.23 -26.81 -10.58
N ASP A 22 35.45 -28.01 -11.11
CA ASP A 22 34.39 -29.00 -11.34
C ASP A 22 33.76 -29.43 -10.01
N LEU A 23 34.57 -29.78 -9.01
CA LEU A 23 34.09 -30.18 -7.68
C LEU A 23 33.29 -29.05 -7.00
N ARG A 24 33.77 -27.80 -7.08
CA ARG A 24 33.05 -26.62 -6.59
C ARG A 24 31.71 -26.45 -7.29
N THR A 25 31.69 -26.61 -8.62
CA THR A 25 30.48 -26.47 -9.43
C THR A 25 29.45 -27.55 -9.08
N ILE A 26 29.88 -28.81 -8.94
CA ILE A 26 29.03 -29.93 -8.52
C ILE A 26 28.42 -29.65 -7.15
N TRP A 27 29.24 -29.20 -6.19
CA TRP A 27 28.77 -28.89 -4.83
C TRP A 27 27.75 -27.75 -4.81
N GLU A 28 28.04 -26.62 -5.45
CA GLU A 28 27.13 -25.46 -5.46
C GLU A 28 25.84 -25.74 -6.24
N THR A 29 25.92 -26.55 -7.31
CA THR A 29 24.74 -27.01 -8.04
C THR A 29 23.87 -27.90 -7.17
N GLY A 30 24.46 -28.87 -6.46
CA GLY A 30 23.74 -29.74 -5.53
C GLY A 30 23.05 -28.96 -4.42
N LYS A 31 23.77 -28.01 -3.81
CA LYS A 31 23.25 -27.11 -2.76
C LYS A 31 22.09 -26.25 -3.26
N THR A 32 22.18 -25.72 -4.46
CA THR A 32 21.12 -24.91 -5.07
C THR A 32 19.87 -25.75 -5.34
N ARG A 33 20.02 -26.96 -5.90
CA ARG A 33 18.90 -27.89 -6.10
C ARG A 33 18.21 -28.26 -4.80
N ALA A 34 18.97 -28.56 -3.75
CA ALA A 34 18.42 -28.87 -2.43
C ALA A 34 17.59 -27.71 -1.85
N LYS A 35 18.11 -26.48 -1.93
CA LYS A 35 17.37 -25.28 -1.48
C LYS A 35 16.04 -25.10 -2.22
N ARG A 36 16.05 -25.26 -3.55
CA ARG A 36 14.84 -25.15 -4.38
C ARG A 36 13.81 -26.21 -4.03
N ALA A 37 14.23 -27.45 -3.80
CA ALA A 37 13.34 -28.52 -3.37
C ALA A 37 12.68 -28.21 -2.02
N ILE A 38 13.44 -27.71 -1.05
CA ILE A 38 12.89 -27.30 0.26
C ILE A 38 11.84 -26.21 0.09
N VAL A 39 12.13 -25.18 -0.73
CA VAL A 39 11.18 -24.09 -0.98
C VAL A 39 9.89 -24.64 -1.61
N LYS A 40 10.01 -25.48 -2.63
CA LYS A 40 8.86 -26.08 -3.33
C LYS A 40 7.97 -26.89 -2.39
N GLU A 41 8.55 -27.79 -1.61
CA GLU A 41 7.80 -28.62 -0.67
C GLU A 41 7.18 -27.79 0.46
N ALA A 42 7.87 -26.75 0.93
CA ALA A 42 7.30 -25.85 1.92
C ALA A 42 6.06 -25.12 1.38
N LEU A 43 6.11 -24.59 0.15
CA LEU A 43 4.96 -23.91 -0.46
C LEU A 43 3.78 -24.86 -0.67
N ARG A 44 4.05 -26.08 -1.15
CA ARG A 44 3.02 -27.12 -1.26
C ARG A 44 2.36 -27.40 0.09
N ALA A 45 3.16 -27.63 1.14
CA ALA A 45 2.64 -27.90 2.47
C ALA A 45 1.77 -26.74 3.01
N TYR A 46 2.21 -25.48 2.84
CA TYR A 46 1.41 -24.32 3.25
C TYR A 46 0.10 -24.20 2.47
N TRP A 47 0.11 -24.53 1.18
CA TRP A 47 -1.08 -24.53 0.34
C TRP A 47 -2.07 -25.64 0.75
N GLU A 48 -1.59 -26.87 0.95
CA GLU A 48 -2.39 -28.02 1.37
C GLU A 48 -2.97 -27.83 2.77
N MET A 49 -2.21 -27.28 3.72
CA MET A 49 -2.72 -26.91 5.04
C MET A 49 -3.86 -25.91 4.93
N GLY A 50 -3.74 -24.91 4.06
CA GLY A 50 -4.80 -23.93 3.80
C GLY A 50 -6.07 -24.59 3.28
N GLY A 51 -5.96 -25.42 2.25
CA GLY A 51 -7.10 -26.13 1.66
C GLY A 51 -7.77 -27.10 2.63
N ARG A 52 -6.99 -27.83 3.44
CA ARG A 52 -7.53 -28.73 4.46
C ARG A 52 -8.30 -27.97 5.55
N ILE A 53 -7.83 -26.80 5.95
CA ILE A 53 -8.54 -25.95 6.92
C ILE A 53 -9.81 -25.36 6.30
N GLU A 54 -9.76 -24.93 5.05
CA GLU A 54 -10.92 -24.39 4.32
C GLU A 54 -12.07 -25.41 4.21
N GLN A 55 -11.76 -26.70 4.05
CA GLN A 55 -12.75 -27.79 4.00
C GLN A 55 -13.61 -27.92 5.27
N GLU A 56 -13.13 -27.45 6.42
CA GLU A 56 -13.89 -27.52 7.69
C GLU A 56 -14.97 -26.44 7.79
N GLN A 57 -15.08 -25.53 6.80
CA GLN A 57 -16.12 -24.50 6.71
C GLN A 57 -16.41 -23.79 8.04
N LEU A 58 -15.34 -23.36 8.72
CA LEU A 58 -15.42 -22.73 10.04
C LEU A 58 -16.15 -21.35 10.04
N THR A 59 -16.83 -20.99 8.97
CA THR A 59 -17.37 -19.65 8.67
C THR A 59 -18.66 -19.30 9.39
N GLU A 60 -19.40 -20.27 9.93
CA GLU A 60 -20.73 -20.01 10.52
C GLU A 60 -20.67 -19.29 11.88
N ASN A 61 -19.56 -19.40 12.61
CA ASN A 61 -19.38 -18.72 13.89
C ASN A 61 -17.92 -18.27 14.07
N ALA A 62 -17.71 -16.95 13.98
CA ALA A 62 -16.38 -16.34 14.09
C ALA A 62 -15.67 -16.65 15.44
N GLY A 63 -16.44 -16.82 16.53
CA GLY A 63 -15.90 -17.21 17.83
C GLY A 63 -15.42 -18.66 17.84
N TYR A 64 -16.22 -19.56 17.26
CA TYR A 64 -15.86 -20.97 17.09
C TYR A 64 -14.61 -21.12 16.21
N ALA A 65 -14.58 -20.48 15.04
CA ALA A 65 -13.46 -20.49 14.11
C ALA A 65 -12.14 -20.09 14.79
N ARG A 66 -12.17 -19.00 15.57
CA ARG A 66 -11.00 -18.52 16.31
C ARG A 66 -10.55 -19.50 17.36
N SER A 67 -11.47 -20.11 18.11
CA SER A 67 -11.13 -21.10 19.15
C SER A 67 -10.49 -22.36 18.55
N VAL A 68 -10.98 -22.82 17.40
CA VAL A 68 -10.41 -23.95 16.65
C VAL A 68 -9.02 -23.60 16.15
N MET A 69 -8.85 -22.44 15.50
CA MET A 69 -7.54 -21.98 15.01
C MET A 69 -6.52 -21.82 16.14
N GLN A 70 -6.93 -21.36 17.31
CA GLN A 70 -6.06 -21.23 18.48
C GLN A 70 -5.61 -22.59 19.01
N ARG A 71 -6.52 -23.58 19.07
CA ARG A 71 -6.19 -24.95 19.46
C ARG A 71 -5.25 -25.61 18.45
N LEU A 72 -5.56 -25.52 17.15
CA LEU A 72 -4.72 -26.04 16.07
C LEU A 72 -3.31 -25.46 16.11
N ALA A 73 -3.19 -24.15 16.31
CA ALA A 73 -1.91 -23.47 16.45
C ALA A 73 -1.08 -24.05 17.61
N LYS A 74 -1.72 -24.27 18.77
CA LYS A 74 -1.07 -24.88 19.94
C LYS A 74 -0.64 -26.33 19.68
N ASP A 75 -1.53 -27.15 19.14
CA ASP A 75 -1.33 -28.60 18.98
C ASP A 75 -0.27 -28.91 17.91
N ILE A 76 -0.24 -28.13 16.82
CA ILE A 76 0.72 -28.26 15.71
C ILE A 76 2.00 -27.43 15.98
N LYS A 77 2.08 -26.72 17.12
CA LYS A 77 3.21 -25.86 17.51
C LYS A 77 3.55 -24.80 16.45
N THR A 78 2.52 -24.13 15.95
CA THR A 78 2.64 -23.06 14.95
C THR A 78 1.89 -21.81 15.40
N ASP A 79 2.09 -20.71 14.69
CA ASP A 79 1.38 -19.46 14.96
C ASP A 79 -0.01 -19.48 14.34
N MET A 80 -1.00 -18.96 15.06
CA MET A 80 -2.35 -18.78 14.53
C MET A 80 -2.34 -17.93 13.24
N THR A 81 -1.45 -16.92 13.17
CA THR A 81 -1.29 -16.08 11.97
C THR A 81 -0.76 -16.86 10.76
N THR A 82 0.05 -17.90 10.99
CA THR A 82 0.53 -18.78 9.92
C THR A 82 -0.63 -19.59 9.36
N LEU A 83 -1.50 -20.16 10.20
CA LEU A 83 -2.67 -20.91 9.75
C LEU A 83 -3.62 -20.04 8.91
N TYR A 84 -3.93 -18.82 9.38
CA TYR A 84 -4.74 -17.89 8.60
C TYR A 84 -4.10 -17.54 7.25
N ARG A 85 -2.78 -17.37 7.21
CA ARG A 85 -2.06 -17.14 5.95
C ARG A 85 -2.07 -18.35 5.03
N CYS A 86 -2.07 -19.57 5.56
CA CYS A 86 -2.21 -20.79 4.75
C CYS A 86 -3.57 -20.79 4.04
N VAL A 87 -4.65 -20.51 4.79
CA VAL A 87 -6.00 -20.39 4.23
C VAL A 87 -6.04 -19.29 3.16
N GLN A 88 -5.54 -18.09 3.48
CA GLN A 88 -5.47 -16.98 2.53
C GLN A 88 -4.64 -17.33 1.27
N PHE A 89 -3.58 -18.11 1.45
CA PHE A 89 -2.70 -18.56 0.37
C PHE A 89 -3.43 -19.51 -0.58
N HIS A 90 -4.13 -20.51 -0.04
CA HIS A 90 -4.97 -21.44 -0.80
C HIS A 90 -6.12 -20.71 -1.52
N GLU A 91 -6.77 -19.77 -0.84
CA GLU A 91 -7.85 -18.98 -1.42
C GLU A 91 -7.38 -18.12 -2.61
N THR A 92 -6.21 -17.48 -2.47
CA THR A 92 -5.69 -16.61 -3.53
C THR A 92 -5.14 -17.42 -4.70
N TYR A 93 -4.25 -18.37 -4.44
CA TYR A 93 -3.55 -19.12 -5.47
C TYR A 93 -4.29 -20.43 -5.69
N LYS A 94 -5.07 -20.55 -6.77
CA LYS A 94 -5.86 -21.78 -7.06
C LYS A 94 -5.00 -23.01 -7.34
N THR A 95 -3.76 -22.78 -7.73
CA THR A 95 -2.73 -23.81 -7.89
C THR A 95 -1.51 -23.42 -7.09
N VAL A 96 -0.73 -24.42 -6.68
CA VAL A 96 0.57 -24.17 -6.03
C VAL A 96 1.46 -23.41 -7.02
N PRO A 97 1.99 -22.24 -6.67
CA PRO A 97 2.88 -21.50 -7.55
C PRO A 97 4.12 -22.33 -7.92
N GLU A 98 4.41 -22.44 -9.22
CA GLU A 98 5.57 -23.18 -9.75
C GLU A 98 6.85 -22.32 -9.72
N THR A 99 7.11 -21.67 -8.60
CA THR A 99 8.27 -20.80 -8.44
C THR A 99 9.39 -21.53 -7.70
N GLU A 100 10.61 -21.49 -8.24
CA GLU A 100 11.80 -22.08 -7.60
C GLU A 100 12.55 -21.12 -6.67
N VAL A 101 12.32 -19.80 -6.79
CA VAL A 101 13.14 -18.76 -6.14
C VAL A 101 12.44 -18.16 -4.91
N LEU A 102 11.15 -17.88 -5.01
CA LEU A 102 10.38 -17.23 -3.95
C LEU A 102 9.99 -18.22 -2.84
N ALA A 103 10.68 -18.12 -1.69
CA ALA A 103 10.29 -18.82 -0.47
C ALA A 103 8.99 -18.26 0.17
N TRP A 104 8.41 -19.00 1.13
CA TRP A 104 7.22 -18.61 1.92
C TRP A 104 7.28 -17.18 2.47
N ALA A 105 8.46 -16.71 2.87
CA ALA A 105 8.65 -15.35 3.36
C ALA A 105 8.27 -14.26 2.34
N HIS A 106 8.46 -14.51 1.05
CA HIS A 106 8.03 -13.61 -0.03
C HIS A 106 6.50 -13.63 -0.18
N TYR A 107 5.90 -14.83 -0.17
CA TYR A 107 4.44 -14.97 -0.24
C TYR A 107 3.72 -14.32 0.94
N ARG A 108 4.31 -14.32 2.14
CA ARG A 108 3.78 -13.55 3.27
C ARG A 108 3.64 -12.05 2.96
N VAL A 109 4.50 -11.47 2.12
CA VAL A 109 4.41 -10.08 1.65
C VAL A 109 3.41 -9.99 0.49
N LEU A 110 3.47 -10.89 -0.49
CA LEU A 110 2.56 -10.88 -1.64
C LEU A 110 1.09 -11.04 -1.21
N LEU A 111 0.81 -11.79 -0.16
CA LEU A 111 -0.53 -11.99 0.41
C LEU A 111 -1.12 -10.71 1.02
N THR A 112 -0.31 -9.70 1.35
CA THR A 112 -0.84 -8.41 1.83
C THR A 112 -1.40 -7.55 0.71
N ILE A 113 -1.05 -7.86 -0.55
CA ILE A 113 -1.43 -7.08 -1.74
C ILE A 113 -2.82 -7.51 -2.20
N LYS A 114 -3.77 -6.58 -2.21
CA LYS A 114 -5.17 -6.87 -2.58
C LYS A 114 -5.38 -7.00 -4.08
N ASP A 115 -4.75 -6.14 -4.89
CA ASP A 115 -4.88 -6.16 -6.35
C ASP A 115 -4.10 -7.35 -6.94
N PRO A 116 -4.76 -8.29 -7.65
CA PRO A 116 -4.08 -9.40 -8.31
C PRO A 116 -3.02 -8.94 -9.32
N LYS A 117 -3.25 -7.85 -10.05
CA LYS A 117 -2.31 -7.35 -11.07
C LYS A 117 -1.04 -6.78 -10.44
N GLU A 118 -1.18 -6.09 -9.32
CA GLU A 118 -0.05 -5.59 -8.54
C GLU A 118 0.76 -6.76 -7.98
N ARG A 119 0.08 -7.78 -7.47
CA ARG A 119 0.72 -8.98 -6.92
C ARG A 119 1.53 -9.73 -7.96
N GLU A 120 0.97 -9.93 -9.15
CA GLU A 120 1.66 -10.57 -10.29
C GLU A 120 2.88 -9.75 -10.72
N TYR A 121 2.73 -8.42 -10.83
CA TYR A 121 3.86 -7.53 -11.14
C TYR A 121 5.02 -7.71 -10.17
N TYR A 122 4.75 -7.66 -8.86
CA TYR A 122 5.80 -7.82 -7.85
C TYR A 122 6.36 -9.24 -7.80
N THR A 123 5.58 -10.25 -8.14
CA THR A 123 6.06 -11.64 -8.28
C THR A 123 7.12 -11.73 -9.38
N VAL A 124 6.80 -11.23 -10.58
CA VAL A 124 7.72 -11.22 -11.73
C VAL A 124 8.97 -10.37 -11.44
N GLN A 125 8.80 -9.20 -10.82
CA GLN A 125 9.96 -8.35 -10.47
C GLN A 125 10.85 -8.98 -9.41
N ALA A 126 10.28 -9.69 -8.44
CA ALA A 126 11.06 -10.36 -7.41
C ALA A 126 11.84 -11.54 -7.97
N GLU A 127 11.25 -12.33 -8.86
CA GLU A 127 11.93 -13.44 -9.55
C GLU A 127 13.04 -12.93 -10.48
N LYS A 128 12.76 -11.89 -11.28
CA LYS A 128 13.73 -11.36 -12.25
C LYS A 128 14.98 -10.76 -11.60
N ASN A 129 14.82 -10.16 -10.42
CA ASN A 129 15.89 -9.43 -9.74
C ASN A 129 16.43 -10.15 -8.49
N ASP A 130 16.04 -11.42 -8.29
CA ASP A 130 16.39 -12.22 -7.11
C ASP A 130 16.19 -11.46 -5.78
N TRP A 131 15.06 -10.76 -5.66
CA TRP A 131 14.81 -9.94 -4.48
C TRP A 131 14.65 -10.79 -3.24
N THR A 132 15.39 -10.41 -2.20
CA THR A 132 15.14 -10.86 -0.84
C THR A 132 13.76 -10.37 -0.36
N ARG A 133 13.19 -11.06 0.63
CA ARG A 133 11.93 -10.67 1.27
C ARG A 133 11.88 -9.19 1.67
N ASP A 134 12.98 -8.65 2.18
CA ASP A 134 13.04 -7.25 2.64
C ASP A 134 13.10 -6.26 1.47
N GLN A 135 13.78 -6.61 0.37
CA GLN A 135 13.75 -5.81 -0.86
C GLN A 135 12.36 -5.79 -1.48
N LEU A 136 11.68 -6.93 -1.54
CA LEU A 136 10.29 -7.03 -1.98
C LEU A 136 9.37 -6.18 -1.10
N LEU A 137 9.49 -6.30 0.23
CA LEU A 137 8.70 -5.51 1.17
C LEU A 137 8.89 -4.01 0.96
N ARG A 138 10.13 -3.53 0.81
CA ARG A 138 10.41 -2.12 0.52
C ARG A 138 9.83 -1.68 -0.82
N ALA A 139 9.89 -2.53 -1.85
CA ALA A 139 9.35 -2.22 -3.16
C ALA A 139 7.81 -2.10 -3.15
N VAL A 140 7.13 -2.92 -2.36
CA VAL A 140 5.68 -2.85 -2.12
C VAL A 140 5.33 -1.60 -1.31
N GLN A 141 6.05 -1.34 -0.21
CA GLN A 141 5.84 -0.14 0.61
C GLN A 141 6.09 1.18 -0.14
N GLY A 142 7.01 1.17 -1.10
CA GLY A 142 7.32 2.32 -1.94
C GLY A 142 6.36 2.56 -3.11
N ASP A 143 5.30 1.74 -3.27
CA ASP A 143 4.31 1.85 -4.36
C ASP A 143 4.94 1.96 -5.77
N ARG A 144 6.01 1.19 -6.01
CA ARG A 144 6.67 1.12 -7.33
C ARG A 144 5.70 0.72 -8.45
N TYR A 145 4.67 -0.07 -8.15
CA TYR A 145 3.62 -0.40 -9.12
C TYR A 145 2.77 0.82 -9.50
N GLY A 146 2.40 1.65 -8.53
CA GLY A 146 1.65 2.89 -8.75
C GLY A 146 2.45 3.98 -9.47
N GLU A 147 3.79 3.97 -9.42
CA GLU A 147 4.63 4.95 -10.14
C GLU A 147 4.39 4.93 -11.66
N GLY A 148 4.16 3.75 -12.25
CA GLY A 148 3.78 3.63 -13.66
C GLY A 148 2.35 4.07 -13.99
N LYS A 149 1.47 4.18 -12.97
CA LYS A 149 0.06 4.59 -13.09
C LYS A 149 -0.20 6.04 -12.71
N LYS A 150 0.81 6.84 -12.32
CA LYS A 150 0.60 8.25 -11.98
C LYS A 150 0.26 9.09 -13.22
N GLY A 151 -1.02 9.08 -13.58
CA GLY A 151 -1.67 10.24 -14.21
C GLY A 151 -1.44 11.49 -13.35
N LYS A 152 -1.31 12.64 -14.03
CA LYS A 152 -0.99 13.98 -13.48
C LYS A 152 -1.37 14.12 -12.00
N LYS A 153 -0.38 14.38 -11.12
CA LYS A 153 -0.61 14.67 -9.69
C LYS A 153 -1.83 15.59 -9.56
N ALA A 154 -2.83 15.18 -8.77
CA ALA A 154 -3.93 16.07 -8.41
C ALA A 154 -3.32 17.36 -7.86
N LYS A 155 -3.77 18.52 -8.36
CA LYS A 155 -3.31 19.82 -7.86
C LYS A 155 -3.49 19.82 -6.35
N GLN A 156 -2.40 19.99 -5.60
CA GLN A 156 -2.49 20.22 -4.16
C GLN A 156 -3.40 21.43 -3.96
N LEU A 157 -4.53 21.21 -3.28
CA LEU A 157 -5.36 22.32 -2.86
C LEU A 157 -4.52 23.17 -1.90
N PRO A 158 -4.42 24.49 -2.12
CA PRO A 158 -3.67 25.34 -1.20
C PRO A 158 -4.31 25.21 0.18
N ARG A 159 -3.51 24.82 1.17
CA ARG A 159 -3.93 24.87 2.57
C ARG A 159 -4.31 26.33 2.86
N PRO A 160 -5.51 26.63 3.37
CA PRO A 160 -5.85 28.00 3.74
C PRO A 160 -4.92 28.45 4.88
N ILE A 161 -4.22 29.57 4.67
CA ILE A 161 -3.26 30.18 5.62
C ILE A 161 -3.96 31.28 6.46
N GLY A 162 -5.29 31.36 6.41
CA GLY A 162 -6.07 32.37 7.16
C GLY A 162 -6.13 32.08 8.66
N ALA A 163 -6.38 33.12 9.45
CA ALA A 163 -6.68 32.99 10.88
C ALA A 163 -7.85 32.01 11.06
N THR A 164 -7.67 31.01 11.92
CA THR A 164 -8.76 30.15 12.38
C THR A 164 -9.75 31.06 13.10
N TYR A 165 -10.85 31.45 12.45
CA TYR A 165 -11.84 32.30 13.06
C TYR A 165 -12.48 31.53 14.22
N VAL A 166 -11.99 31.81 15.44
CA VAL A 166 -12.66 31.44 16.68
C VAL A 166 -14.00 32.16 16.64
N PHE A 167 -15.10 31.42 16.86
CA PHE A 167 -16.44 31.98 16.91
C PHE A 167 -16.44 33.23 17.82
N LYS A 168 -16.84 34.38 17.27
CA LYS A 168 -17.00 35.62 18.05
C LYS A 168 -18.47 35.77 18.38
N ALA A 169 -18.81 35.66 19.66
CA ALA A 169 -20.13 36.00 20.16
C ALA A 169 -20.11 37.42 20.71
N ILE A 170 -21.04 38.27 20.25
CA ILE A 170 -21.27 39.62 20.78
C ILE A 170 -22.58 39.59 21.54
N VAL A 171 -22.56 39.99 22.80
CA VAL A 171 -23.77 40.19 23.60
C VAL A 171 -24.46 41.45 23.07
N LEU A 172 -25.66 41.27 22.51
CA LEU A 172 -26.48 42.38 22.03
C LEU A 172 -27.37 42.94 23.14
N ASP A 173 -27.86 42.07 24.02
CA ASP A 173 -28.77 42.44 25.10
C ASP A 173 -28.75 41.42 26.25
N VAL A 174 -29.13 41.88 27.45
CA VAL A 174 -29.24 41.06 28.67
C VAL A 174 -30.70 41.11 29.11
N VAL A 175 -31.41 39.99 29.00
CA VAL A 175 -32.86 39.92 29.27
C VAL A 175 -33.11 39.58 30.74
N ASP A 176 -32.30 38.72 31.34
CA ASP A 176 -32.27 38.45 32.79
C ASP A 176 -30.89 37.86 33.20
N GLY A 177 -30.68 37.63 34.50
CA GLY A 177 -29.39 37.25 35.11
C GLY A 177 -28.67 36.02 34.52
N ASP A 178 -29.36 35.18 33.75
CA ASP A 178 -28.82 34.02 33.05
C ASP A 178 -29.18 33.97 31.54
N THR A 179 -29.92 34.97 31.04
CA THR A 179 -30.46 34.96 29.67
C THR A 179 -29.87 36.10 28.83
N LEU A 180 -28.97 35.74 27.90
CA LEU A 180 -28.29 36.65 26.99
C LEU A 180 -28.78 36.51 25.54
N VAL A 181 -29.00 37.63 24.87
CA VAL A 181 -29.23 37.67 23.42
C VAL A 181 -27.88 37.88 22.73
N LEU A 182 -27.43 36.86 21.99
CA LEU A 182 -26.12 36.84 21.34
C LEU A 182 -26.26 36.95 19.83
N ASP A 183 -25.35 37.68 19.19
CA ASP A 183 -25.01 37.54 17.77
C ASP A 183 -23.70 36.77 17.63
N VAL A 184 -23.77 35.57 17.06
CA VAL A 184 -22.62 34.67 16.90
C VAL A 184 -22.18 34.70 15.45
N ASP A 185 -20.93 35.13 15.22
CA ASP A 185 -20.27 35.00 13.93
C ASP A 185 -19.71 33.58 13.78
N CYS A 186 -20.29 32.82 12.85
CA CYS A 186 -19.91 31.45 12.54
C CYS A 186 -18.80 31.34 11.49
N GLY A 187 -18.21 32.46 11.08
CA GLY A 187 -17.32 32.54 9.93
C GLY A 187 -18.09 32.55 8.60
N PHE A 188 -17.37 32.78 7.50
CA PHE A 188 -17.93 32.79 6.14
C PHE A 188 -19.10 33.78 5.95
N GLU A 189 -19.12 34.90 6.68
CA GLU A 189 -20.20 35.90 6.70
C GLU A 189 -21.56 35.36 7.19
N ILE A 190 -21.57 34.23 7.90
CA ILE A 190 -22.78 33.65 8.48
C ILE A 190 -22.91 34.11 9.93
N LYS A 191 -23.90 34.96 10.20
CA LYS A 191 -24.25 35.42 11.55
C LYS A 191 -25.53 34.76 12.05
N ARG A 192 -25.57 34.40 13.33
CA ARG A 192 -26.72 33.73 13.96
C ARG A 192 -27.09 34.41 15.28
N ARG A 193 -28.36 34.82 15.39
CA ARG A 193 -28.95 35.37 16.62
C ARG A 193 -29.78 34.33 17.33
N ASN A 194 -29.59 34.15 18.64
CA ASN A 194 -30.46 33.28 19.43
C ASN A 194 -31.66 34.07 19.99
N GLY A 195 -32.89 33.58 19.81
CA GLY A 195 -34.12 34.17 20.39
C GLY A 195 -35.20 34.66 19.41
N SER A 196 -34.99 34.63 18.10
CA SER A 196 -36.04 34.96 17.12
C SER A 196 -36.45 33.73 16.33
N ALA A 197 -37.74 33.42 16.33
CA ALA A 197 -38.36 32.29 15.64
C ALA A 197 -37.78 32.07 14.23
N TRP A 198 -37.45 30.82 13.95
CA TRP A 198 -36.87 30.33 12.71
C TRP A 198 -37.54 30.93 11.46
N ARG A 199 -36.86 31.87 10.80
CA ARG A 199 -37.09 32.19 9.39
C ARG A 199 -35.83 31.91 8.63
N GLU A 200 -35.94 30.98 7.70
CA GLU A 200 -34.95 30.71 6.69
C GLU A 200 -34.79 31.95 5.80
N SER A 201 -33.78 32.77 6.09
CA SER A 201 -33.39 33.86 5.20
C SER A 201 -32.66 33.23 4.02
N THR A 202 -33.38 33.02 2.93
CA THR A 202 -32.81 32.64 1.64
C THR A 202 -31.64 33.57 1.31
N ALA A 203 -30.51 32.96 0.97
CA ALA A 203 -29.33 33.63 0.51
C ALA A 203 -29.70 34.67 -0.57
N ARG A 204 -29.53 35.96 -0.27
CA ARG A 204 -29.41 36.97 -1.32
C ARG A 204 -28.14 36.65 -2.09
N ARG A 205 -28.29 35.93 -3.21
CA ARG A 205 -27.28 35.88 -4.27
C ARG A 205 -26.93 37.33 -4.62
N SER A 206 -25.68 37.71 -4.37
CA SER A 206 -25.12 38.93 -4.94
C SER A 206 -25.30 38.89 -6.46
N PRO A 207 -25.78 39.97 -7.11
CA PRO A 207 -25.86 40.01 -8.55
C PRO A 207 -24.44 39.92 -9.12
N ARG A 208 -24.23 38.98 -10.04
CA ARG A 208 -23.07 38.97 -10.96
C ARG A 208 -22.90 40.39 -11.51
N ARG A 209 -21.80 41.08 -11.16
CA ARG A 209 -21.39 42.31 -11.84
C ARG A 209 -21.20 41.98 -13.32
N LYS A 210 -22.11 42.45 -14.17
CA LYS A 210 -21.86 42.56 -15.62
C LYS A 210 -20.77 43.62 -15.79
N ALA A 211 -19.71 43.28 -16.50
CA ALA A 211 -18.66 44.22 -16.89
C ALA A 211 -19.30 45.36 -17.72
N ALA A 212 -19.22 46.59 -17.22
CA ALA A 212 -19.56 47.78 -17.97
C ALA A 212 -18.40 48.14 -18.91
N LYS A 213 -18.74 48.45 -20.17
CA LYS A 213 -17.82 48.92 -21.21
C LYS A 213 -17.32 50.33 -20.83
N PRO A 214 -16.03 50.66 -20.99
CA PRO A 214 -15.50 51.96 -20.57
C PRO A 214 -16.03 53.11 -21.44
N PRO A 215 -16.23 54.31 -20.88
CA PRO A 215 -16.73 55.46 -21.61
C PRO A 215 -15.66 56.09 -22.52
N ASN A 216 -16.14 56.61 -23.65
CA ASN A 216 -15.41 57.32 -24.69
C ASN A 216 -15.03 58.72 -24.19
N THR A 217 -13.75 58.99 -23.97
CA THR A 217 -13.23 60.34 -23.67
C THR A 217 -12.72 61.00 -24.95
N SER A 218 -13.53 61.92 -25.48
CA SER A 218 -13.11 62.96 -26.42
C SER A 218 -12.26 64.00 -25.69
N ALA A 219 -11.03 64.18 -26.15
CA ALA A 219 -10.09 65.20 -25.66
C ALA A 219 -10.43 66.60 -26.23
N PRO A 220 -10.23 67.69 -25.47
CA PRO A 220 -10.40 69.05 -25.98
C PRO A 220 -9.13 69.55 -26.69
N ASN A 221 -9.36 70.30 -27.78
CA ASN A 221 -8.37 71.07 -28.52
C ASN A 221 -7.61 72.06 -27.63
N CYS A 222 -6.29 72.13 -27.79
CA CYS A 222 -5.46 73.28 -27.43
C CYS A 222 -4.87 73.92 -28.70
N PRO A 223 -4.73 75.25 -28.74
CA PRO A 223 -4.47 76.00 -29.97
C PRO A 223 -2.97 76.09 -30.32
N ALA A 224 -2.73 76.25 -31.62
CA ALA A 224 -1.44 76.51 -32.23
C ALA A 224 -0.87 77.89 -31.86
N SER A 225 0.46 78.01 -31.88
CA SER A 225 1.19 79.27 -32.12
C SER A 225 2.68 78.99 -32.40
N PRO A 226 3.39 79.91 -33.08
CA PRO A 226 4.20 79.57 -34.25
C PRO A 226 5.68 79.98 -34.12
N SER A 227 6.38 79.79 -35.26
CA SER A 227 7.72 80.26 -35.69
C SER A 227 8.73 79.15 -35.93
#